data_AF-A0A5C6MZ91-F1
#
_entry.id   AF-A0A5C6MZ91-F1
#
_cell.length_a   1.000
_cell.length_b   1.000
_cell.length_c   1.000
_cell.angle_alpha   90.00
_cell.angle_beta   90.00
_cell.angle_gamma   90.00
#
_symmetry.space_group_name_H-M   'P 1'
#
loop_
_entity.id
_entity.type
_entity.pdbx_description
1 polymer ?
#
loop_
_entity_poly.entity_id
_entity_poly.type
_entity_poly.pdbx_seq_one_letter_code
_entity_poly.pdbx_strand_id
1 'polypeptide(L)'
;MNDNFNRAPGAGRIRSPPADPGFVGTAGDPNTSTTFYNQTVSPLRQPRTSPSFTESPHNDTAGEDLKRQSIPQQSAHANNTSSPDRFTQEAPAVNSSTLSASAPEFVPAGMMCENNNLYFDGEHFYGEPCLADMVTDFLGHLSTSPGSFESDIGYISDTINSWVNTEETLNELVDLIFTQSTTIPNFSYTGARLCNYLSHHLAISPPSGNFRQLLLKRCQVEYQQRDAAARGDAEAQKKLHSFVLFLGELYLNLEVKSAKGSPDRAHVLLSALNDLMNTLFSHPVDTNLICAVKLLKLTGSVLEDEWKESGKAHMDELIQRIETILLDATCSRDVRQMLLKLVELRSSDWGRVRDAVPASNATPDNDPNYFMNEPTFYTEDGIAFTAADPEFAEKYQEMLARQDYFHDTFGENGNEAYDDSDDELEPEMAEAFESFYLETEMKKQQRQQPPNH
;
A
#
# COMPACT_ATOMS: atom_id res chain seq x y z
N MET A 1 12.63 33.60 50.27
CA MET A 1 12.85 34.54 49.15
C MET A 1 13.53 33.76 48.05
N ASN A 2 12.86 33.71 46.90
CA ASN A 2 13.34 33.25 45.59
C ASN A 2 14.07 31.91 45.55
N ASP A 3 13.31 30.87 45.22
CA ASP A 3 13.82 29.71 44.47
C ASP A 3 14.44 30.14 43.14
N ASN A 4 15.35 29.32 42.64
CA ASN A 4 15.69 29.23 41.22
C ASN A 4 16.39 27.88 40.97
N PHE A 5 15.61 26.87 40.60
CA PHE A 5 16.15 25.56 40.26
C PHE A 5 16.90 25.60 38.93
N ASN A 6 18.09 24.99 38.88
CA ASN A 6 18.95 25.05 37.71
C ASN A 6 18.43 24.15 36.58
N ARG A 7 18.25 24.74 35.40
CA ARG A 7 17.93 24.03 34.16
C ARG A 7 19.07 23.09 33.74
N ALA A 8 18.75 21.83 33.44
CA ALA A 8 19.73 20.85 32.99
C ALA A 8 20.34 21.21 31.60
N PRO A 9 21.64 20.94 31.36
CA PRO A 9 22.30 21.20 30.09
C PRO A 9 22.30 19.98 29.15
N GLY A 10 22.48 20.19 27.83
CA GLY A 10 23.00 19.11 26.96
C GLY A 10 22.44 18.94 25.55
N ALA A 11 22.38 19.98 24.72
CA ALA A 11 22.21 19.82 23.26
C ALA A 11 23.25 20.65 22.50
N GLY A 12 24.45 20.09 22.32
CA GLY A 12 25.59 20.80 21.75
C GLY A 12 25.52 20.97 20.23
N ARG A 13 25.31 22.20 19.75
CA ARG A 13 25.59 22.57 18.34
C ARG A 13 26.98 23.17 18.22
N ILE A 14 27.82 22.56 17.38
CA ILE A 14 29.17 23.05 17.07
C ILE A 14 29.06 24.38 16.30
N ARG A 15 29.70 25.44 16.81
CA ARG A 15 29.89 26.71 16.10
C ARG A 15 31.30 26.77 15.52
N SER A 16 31.40 26.93 14.20
CA SER A 16 32.61 27.48 13.56
C SER A 16 32.59 29.01 13.68
N PRO A 17 33.73 29.67 13.99
CA PRO A 17 33.77 31.13 14.17
C PRO A 17 33.88 31.90 12.84
N PRO A 18 33.41 33.16 12.78
CA PRO A 18 33.60 34.05 11.64
C PRO A 18 34.98 34.75 11.67
N ALA A 19 35.38 35.32 10.52
CA ALA A 19 36.43 36.31 10.39
C ALA A 19 35.93 37.45 9.47
N ASP A 20 36.39 38.68 9.73
CA ASP A 20 35.70 39.93 9.34
C ASP A 20 36.52 40.74 8.27
N PRO A 21 36.32 42.04 7.97
CA PRO A 21 35.94 42.45 6.62
C PRO A 21 36.97 43.35 5.89
N GLY A 22 36.71 43.65 4.60
CA GLY A 22 37.47 44.62 3.80
C GLY A 22 36.59 45.29 2.72
N PHE A 23 36.72 46.61 2.53
CA PHE A 23 35.67 47.46 1.94
C PHE A 23 36.19 48.42 0.86
N VAL A 24 35.69 48.32 -0.39
CA VAL A 24 35.87 49.26 -1.53
C VAL A 24 34.67 49.10 -2.51
N GLY A 25 34.08 50.13 -3.14
CA GLY A 25 34.26 51.57 -2.89
C GLY A 25 33.72 52.57 -3.93
N THR A 26 33.37 52.20 -5.18
CA THR A 26 33.13 53.21 -6.26
C THR A 26 31.99 52.91 -7.27
N ALA A 27 31.09 53.90 -7.42
CA ALA A 27 30.32 54.35 -8.61
C ALA A 27 29.49 53.34 -9.46
N GLY A 28 28.32 53.72 -10.02
CA GLY A 28 27.53 54.95 -9.83
C GLY A 28 26.48 55.21 -10.92
N ASP A 29 25.26 55.59 -10.50
CA ASP A 29 24.16 56.20 -11.29
C ASP A 29 23.43 55.37 -12.39
N PRO A 30 22.20 55.76 -12.83
CA PRO A 30 21.09 54.80 -12.92
C PRO A 30 20.28 54.82 -14.23
N ASN A 31 19.26 53.95 -14.36
CA ASN A 31 18.02 54.32 -15.08
C ASN A 31 16.78 53.43 -14.82
N THR A 32 15.70 54.09 -14.41
CA THR A 32 14.27 53.92 -14.81
C THR A 32 13.54 52.56 -14.89
N SER A 33 12.36 52.57 -14.25
CA SER A 33 11.06 52.04 -14.72
C SER A 33 10.48 50.77 -14.06
N THR A 34 9.80 51.01 -12.94
CA THR A 34 8.71 50.21 -12.38
C THR A 34 7.59 49.92 -13.39
N THR A 35 6.95 48.75 -13.30
CA THR A 35 5.51 48.59 -13.61
C THR A 35 4.96 47.44 -12.76
N PHE A 36 4.02 47.74 -11.87
CA PHE A 36 3.22 46.72 -11.18
C PHE A 36 2.15 46.18 -12.13
N TYR A 37 1.82 44.88 -12.05
CA TYR A 37 0.49 44.42 -12.42
C TYR A 37 -0.03 43.33 -11.46
N ASN A 38 -1.19 43.64 -10.89
CA ASN A 38 -1.87 42.92 -9.81
C ASN A 38 -2.13 41.44 -10.14
N GLN A 39 -1.89 40.54 -9.18
CA GLN A 39 -2.59 39.25 -9.18
C GLN A 39 -4.03 39.45 -8.70
N THR A 40 -5.00 38.98 -9.47
CA THR A 40 -6.43 39.04 -9.13
C THR A 40 -6.78 37.91 -8.17
N VAL A 41 -7.26 38.26 -6.97
CA VAL A 41 -7.76 37.30 -5.99
C VAL A 41 -9.01 36.60 -6.52
N SER A 42 -8.96 35.26 -6.64
CA SER A 42 -10.12 34.43 -6.96
C SER A 42 -10.97 34.19 -5.70
N PRO A 43 -12.30 34.37 -5.73
CA PRO A 43 -13.14 34.17 -4.55
C PRO A 43 -13.25 32.69 -4.14
N LEU A 44 -13.24 32.45 -2.83
CA LEU A 44 -13.34 31.13 -2.21
C LEU A 44 -14.64 30.41 -2.58
N ARG A 45 -14.57 29.10 -2.86
CA ARG A 45 -15.77 28.27 -3.07
C ARG A 45 -16.42 27.92 -1.72
N GLN A 46 -17.70 28.24 -1.59
CA GLN A 46 -18.56 27.71 -0.53
C GLN A 46 -18.88 26.22 -0.78
N PRO A 47 -19.08 25.40 0.28
CA PRO A 47 -19.56 24.04 0.14
C PRO A 47 -21.00 24.02 -0.37
N ARG A 48 -21.36 23.00 -1.16
CA ARG A 48 -22.75 22.75 -1.59
C ARG A 48 -23.20 21.33 -1.29
N THR A 49 -24.32 21.26 -0.57
CA THR A 49 -25.06 20.05 -0.24
C THR A 49 -26.07 19.69 -1.35
N SER A 50 -26.23 18.39 -1.59
CA SER A 50 -27.39 17.77 -2.26
C SER A 50 -27.53 17.99 -3.79
N PRO A 51 -28.17 17.05 -4.53
CA PRO A 51 -28.25 17.07 -5.98
C PRO A 51 -29.46 17.84 -6.52
N SER A 52 -29.38 18.25 -7.80
CA SER A 52 -30.51 18.83 -8.54
C SER A 52 -31.07 17.86 -9.59
N PHE A 53 -32.40 17.75 -9.65
CA PHE A 53 -33.12 17.13 -10.75
C PHE A 53 -33.13 18.04 -11.99
N THR A 54 -33.19 17.44 -13.19
CA THR A 54 -33.70 18.09 -14.41
C THR A 54 -34.43 17.06 -15.28
N GLU A 55 -35.74 17.25 -15.45
CA GLU A 55 -36.50 16.79 -16.62
C GLU A 55 -36.10 17.67 -17.85
N SER A 56 -36.49 17.49 -19.11
CA SER A 56 -37.52 16.68 -19.83
C SER A 56 -37.02 16.53 -21.30
N PRO A 57 -37.82 16.22 -22.36
CA PRO A 57 -39.09 15.49 -22.46
C PRO A 57 -39.07 14.36 -23.53
N HIS A 58 -40.20 13.66 -23.71
CA HIS A 58 -40.47 12.76 -24.85
C HIS A 58 -40.72 13.53 -26.17
N ASN A 59 -40.51 12.85 -27.31
CA ASN A 59 -41.59 12.68 -28.31
C ASN A 59 -41.32 11.51 -29.29
N ASP A 60 -42.39 10.89 -29.79
CA ASP A 60 -42.37 9.67 -30.61
C ASP A 60 -42.39 9.91 -32.14
N THR A 61 -42.04 8.90 -32.96
CA THR A 61 -43.02 8.15 -33.81
C THR A 61 -42.38 7.27 -34.92
N ALA A 62 -42.82 6.00 -35.04
CA ALA A 62 -42.74 5.05 -36.20
C ALA A 62 -41.35 4.78 -36.88
N GLY A 63 -41.05 3.72 -37.64
CA GLY A 63 -41.70 2.48 -38.13
C GLY A 63 -40.73 1.80 -39.14
N GLU A 64 -40.77 0.51 -39.51
CA GLU A 64 -41.68 -0.61 -39.21
C GLU A 64 -40.94 -1.99 -39.20
N ASP A 65 -41.70 -3.01 -38.82
CA ASP A 65 -41.56 -4.49 -38.89
C ASP A 65 -40.84 -5.11 -40.13
N LEU A 66 -40.05 -6.20 -39.92
CA LEU A 66 -40.09 -7.44 -40.75
C LEU A 66 -39.24 -8.65 -40.22
N LYS A 67 -39.89 -9.53 -39.44
CA LYS A 67 -39.83 -11.02 -39.40
C LYS A 67 -38.60 -11.86 -39.90
N ARG A 68 -38.20 -12.83 -39.03
CA ARG A 68 -37.94 -14.30 -39.30
C ARG A 68 -36.66 -14.75 -40.08
N GLN A 69 -36.06 -15.95 -39.91
CA GLN A 69 -36.16 -17.03 -38.89
C GLN A 69 -34.96 -18.04 -38.90
N SER A 70 -34.64 -18.63 -37.73
CA SER A 70 -34.17 -20.02 -37.43
C SER A 70 -33.25 -20.86 -38.38
N ILE A 71 -32.03 -21.16 -37.91
CA ILE A 71 -31.46 -22.51 -37.51
C ILE A 71 -32.33 -23.75 -37.92
N PRO A 72 -31.82 -24.85 -38.56
CA PRO A 72 -30.87 -25.80 -37.91
C PRO A 72 -29.87 -26.67 -38.75
N GLN A 73 -28.76 -27.06 -38.09
CA GLN A 73 -28.06 -28.38 -38.01
C GLN A 73 -27.65 -29.29 -39.22
N GLN A 74 -26.49 -29.95 -38.99
CA GLN A 74 -26.13 -31.39 -39.21
C GLN A 74 -25.44 -31.92 -40.50
N SER A 75 -24.46 -32.81 -40.27
CA SER A 75 -23.91 -33.89 -41.15
C SER A 75 -23.07 -33.50 -42.39
N ALA A 76 -22.15 -34.32 -42.93
CA ALA A 76 -21.32 -35.41 -42.38
C ALA A 76 -20.14 -35.79 -43.32
N HIS A 77 -19.12 -36.45 -42.76
CA HIS A 77 -18.12 -37.40 -43.33
C HIS A 77 -17.76 -37.48 -44.84
N ALA A 78 -16.43 -37.44 -45.06
CA ALA A 78 -15.58 -38.46 -45.72
C ALA A 78 -15.14 -38.34 -47.21
N ASN A 79 -13.81 -38.49 -47.36
CA ASN A 79 -13.03 -39.19 -48.38
C ASN A 79 -13.10 -38.77 -49.87
N ASN A 80 -11.93 -38.45 -50.45
CA ASN A 80 -11.20 -39.45 -51.26
C ASN A 80 -9.71 -39.09 -51.53
N THR A 81 -8.95 -40.14 -51.90
CA THR A 81 -7.56 -40.15 -52.42
C THR A 81 -7.48 -39.57 -53.86
N SER A 82 -6.32 -39.32 -54.51
CA SER A 82 -4.99 -39.97 -54.44
C SER A 82 -3.80 -39.11 -54.94
N SER A 83 -2.57 -39.54 -54.61
CA SER A 83 -1.23 -39.11 -55.09
C SER A 83 -0.96 -39.53 -56.57
N PRO A 84 0.27 -39.42 -57.19
CA PRO A 84 1.65 -39.16 -56.72
C PRO A 84 2.37 -37.98 -57.48
N ASP A 85 3.70 -37.72 -57.53
CA ASP A 85 4.91 -38.56 -57.41
C ASP A 85 6.27 -37.78 -57.26
N ARG A 86 7.32 -38.54 -56.87
CA ARG A 86 8.81 -38.39 -57.02
C ARG A 86 9.70 -37.40 -56.22
N PHE A 87 10.61 -38.02 -55.43
CA PHE A 87 12.07 -37.73 -55.22
C PHE A 87 12.46 -36.36 -54.57
N THR A 88 13.51 -36.21 -53.72
CA THR A 88 14.78 -36.94 -53.61
C THR A 88 15.32 -37.05 -52.15
N GLN A 89 15.80 -38.24 -51.79
CA GLN A 89 16.86 -38.64 -50.83
C GLN A 89 17.58 -37.59 -49.94
N GLU A 90 17.53 -37.78 -48.62
CA GLU A 90 18.70 -37.83 -47.69
C GLU A 90 18.31 -38.38 -46.29
N ALA A 91 19.28 -38.80 -45.47
CA ALA A 91 19.07 -39.33 -44.11
C ALA A 91 20.35 -39.18 -43.25
N PRO A 92 20.24 -39.05 -41.91
CA PRO A 92 20.49 -40.25 -41.09
C PRO A 92 19.68 -40.37 -39.76
N ALA A 93 19.57 -41.62 -39.31
CA ALA A 93 19.46 -42.10 -37.91
C ALA A 93 18.75 -41.21 -36.86
N VAL A 94 17.49 -41.57 -36.54
CA VAL A 94 16.86 -41.28 -35.24
C VAL A 94 16.62 -42.60 -34.52
N ASN A 95 17.27 -42.81 -33.38
CA ASN A 95 17.05 -43.99 -32.53
C ASN A 95 15.78 -43.80 -31.70
N SER A 96 14.65 -44.31 -32.16
CA SER A 96 13.40 -44.35 -31.39
C SER A 96 13.46 -45.47 -30.33
N SER A 97 13.74 -45.10 -29.08
CA SER A 97 13.80 -46.03 -27.94
C SER A 97 12.44 -46.68 -27.65
N THR A 98 12.28 -47.95 -28.02
CA THR A 98 11.09 -48.76 -27.75
C THR A 98 11.09 -49.35 -26.33
N LEU A 99 11.27 -48.49 -25.31
CA LEU A 99 11.15 -48.89 -23.91
C LEU A 99 9.69 -48.89 -23.48
N SER A 100 9.13 -50.10 -23.30
CA SER A 100 7.78 -50.28 -22.77
C SER A 100 7.75 -50.13 -21.25
N ALA A 101 6.79 -49.36 -20.73
CA ALA A 101 6.54 -49.18 -19.30
C ALA A 101 5.97 -50.44 -18.59
N SER A 102 5.88 -51.58 -19.28
CA SER A 102 5.34 -52.85 -18.78
C SER A 102 6.39 -53.99 -18.78
N ALA A 103 7.68 -53.66 -18.65
CA ALA A 103 8.75 -54.64 -18.56
C ALA A 103 8.72 -55.42 -17.23
N PRO A 104 8.61 -56.77 -17.22
CA PRO A 104 8.48 -57.56 -15.99
C PRO A 104 9.68 -57.50 -15.02
N GLU A 105 10.82 -56.98 -15.47
CA GLU A 105 12.04 -56.85 -14.66
C GLU A 105 12.05 -55.58 -13.79
N PHE A 106 11.08 -54.67 -13.96
CA PHE A 106 11.00 -53.40 -13.23
C PHE A 106 10.19 -53.49 -11.92
N VAL A 107 10.49 -54.49 -11.09
CA VAL A 107 9.90 -54.67 -9.76
C VAL A 107 10.95 -54.43 -8.68
N PRO A 108 10.92 -53.29 -7.96
CA PRO A 108 11.78 -53.08 -6.79
C PRO A 108 11.55 -54.16 -5.73
N ALA A 109 12.62 -54.80 -5.26
CA ALA A 109 12.54 -55.78 -4.19
C ALA A 109 12.01 -55.13 -2.90
N GLY A 110 11.04 -55.78 -2.25
CA GLY A 110 10.25 -55.15 -1.19
C GLY A 110 11.04 -54.82 0.07
N MET A 111 10.88 -53.58 0.56
CA MET A 111 11.03 -53.32 1.99
C MET A 111 9.79 -53.86 2.71
N MET A 112 10.00 -54.84 3.58
CA MET A 112 8.98 -55.32 4.50
C MET A 112 8.76 -54.23 5.57
N CYS A 113 7.64 -53.52 5.53
CA CYS A 113 7.14 -52.91 6.76
C CYS A 113 6.68 -54.05 7.68
N GLU A 114 7.20 -54.10 8.91
CA GLU A 114 6.77 -55.10 9.87
C GLU A 114 5.29 -54.89 10.22
N ASN A 115 4.48 -55.92 9.95
CA ASN A 115 3.03 -55.82 9.93
C ASN A 115 2.45 -55.86 11.37
N ASN A 116 2.68 -54.79 12.11
CA ASN A 116 2.29 -54.64 13.50
C ASN A 116 0.77 -54.38 13.60
N ASN A 117 -0.01 -55.45 13.59
CA ASN A 117 -1.46 -55.42 13.76
C ASN A 117 -1.84 -54.89 15.16
N LEU A 118 -1.98 -53.56 15.30
CA LEU A 118 -2.79 -52.99 16.36
C LEU A 118 -4.27 -53.02 15.95
N TYR A 119 -5.14 -53.23 16.94
CA TYR A 119 -6.58 -53.26 16.74
C TYR A 119 -7.08 -51.84 16.46
N PHE A 120 -7.77 -51.66 15.34
CA PHE A 120 -8.35 -50.38 14.94
C PHE A 120 -9.67 -50.16 15.70
N ASP A 121 -9.59 -49.51 16.86
CA ASP A 121 -10.77 -48.95 17.52
C ASP A 121 -11.12 -47.57 16.91
N GLY A 122 -12.38 -47.18 17.00
CA GLY A 122 -13.00 -46.15 16.17
C GLY A 122 -12.74 -44.69 16.56
N GLU A 123 -11.54 -44.34 16.99
CA GLU A 123 -11.19 -42.95 17.33
C GLU A 123 -10.71 -42.14 16.11
N HIS A 124 -10.97 -40.83 16.14
CA HIS A 124 -10.63 -39.93 15.04
C HIS A 124 -9.10 -39.77 14.91
N PHE A 125 -8.55 -40.30 13.82
CA PHE A 125 -7.16 -40.04 13.43
C PHE A 125 -7.01 -38.60 12.94
N TYR A 126 -6.94 -37.66 13.88
CA TYR A 126 -6.31 -36.37 13.64
C TYR A 126 -4.87 -36.65 13.21
N GLY A 127 -4.49 -36.20 12.02
CA GLY A 127 -3.10 -36.30 11.56
C GLY A 127 -2.17 -35.58 12.53
N GLU A 128 -0.93 -36.06 12.62
CA GLU A 128 0.12 -35.34 13.34
C GLU A 128 0.25 -33.94 12.69
N PRO A 129 0.04 -32.84 13.44
CA PRO A 129 -0.06 -31.51 12.85
C PRO A 129 1.24 -31.15 12.15
N CYS A 130 1.18 -30.60 10.94
CA CYS A 130 2.37 -30.29 10.17
C CYS A 130 2.71 -28.79 10.19
N LEU A 131 3.91 -28.45 9.71
CA LEU A 131 4.38 -27.07 9.60
C LEU A 131 3.43 -26.23 8.72
N ALA A 132 2.91 -26.80 7.64
CA ALA A 132 1.95 -26.15 6.76
C ALA A 132 0.61 -25.81 7.46
N ASP A 133 0.11 -26.66 8.37
CA ASP A 133 -1.12 -26.38 9.12
C ASP A 133 -0.89 -25.20 10.08
N MET A 134 0.14 -25.29 10.93
CA MET A 134 0.50 -24.26 11.92
C MET A 134 0.77 -22.89 11.27
N VAL A 135 1.49 -22.87 10.15
CA VAL A 135 1.76 -21.64 9.41
C VAL A 135 0.48 -21.13 8.73
N THR A 136 -0.39 -22.01 8.21
CA THR A 136 -1.67 -21.59 7.62
C THR A 136 -2.58 -20.95 8.66
N ASP A 137 -2.68 -21.50 9.86
CA ASP A 137 -3.47 -20.94 10.97
C ASP A 137 -2.95 -19.57 11.41
N PHE A 138 -1.64 -19.42 11.62
CA PHE A 138 -1.05 -18.11 11.99
C PHE A 138 -1.23 -17.06 10.90
N LEU A 139 -1.06 -17.41 9.62
CA LEU A 139 -1.26 -16.47 8.52
C LEU A 139 -2.74 -16.16 8.28
N GLY A 140 -3.64 -17.11 8.56
CA GLY A 140 -5.09 -16.90 8.57
C GLY A 140 -5.50 -15.91 9.64
N HIS A 141 -5.03 -16.12 10.87
CA HIS A 141 -5.27 -15.21 12.01
C HIS A 141 -4.72 -13.80 11.74
N LEU A 142 -3.48 -13.67 11.28
CA LEU A 142 -2.90 -12.37 10.88
C LEU A 142 -3.61 -11.73 9.67
N SER A 143 -4.35 -12.50 8.87
CA SER A 143 -5.19 -11.98 7.79
C SER A 143 -6.57 -11.52 8.26
N THR A 144 -7.16 -12.14 9.30
CA THR A 144 -8.43 -11.68 9.90
C THR A 144 -8.22 -10.54 10.90
N SER A 145 -7.07 -10.54 11.57
CA SER A 145 -6.74 -9.70 12.72
C SER A 145 -5.42 -8.93 12.51
N PRO A 146 -5.23 -8.18 11.40
CA PRO A 146 -3.94 -7.53 11.11
C PRO A 146 -3.48 -6.51 12.16
N GLY A 147 -4.39 -6.03 13.02
CA GLY A 147 -4.10 -5.15 14.14
C GLY A 147 -3.60 -5.84 15.43
N SER A 148 -3.52 -7.17 15.47
CA SER A 148 -2.88 -7.91 16.57
C SER A 148 -1.45 -8.37 16.21
N PHE A 149 -0.90 -7.92 15.08
CA PHE A 149 0.45 -8.27 14.66
C PHE A 149 1.49 -7.98 15.77
N GLU A 150 1.41 -6.81 16.40
CA GLU A 150 2.33 -6.36 17.45
C GLU A 150 2.29 -7.22 18.73
N SER A 151 1.12 -7.75 19.12
CA SER A 151 1.00 -8.64 20.28
C SER A 151 1.43 -10.07 19.96
N ASP A 152 1.13 -10.54 18.74
CA ASP A 152 1.15 -11.97 18.44
C ASP A 152 2.46 -12.40 17.79
N ILE A 153 3.18 -11.49 17.12
CA ILE A 153 4.40 -11.79 16.34
C ILE A 153 5.50 -12.46 17.17
N GLY A 154 5.61 -12.14 18.46
CA GLY A 154 6.55 -12.82 19.36
C GLY A 154 6.22 -14.30 19.52
N TYR A 155 4.99 -14.62 19.94
CA TYR A 155 4.51 -15.99 20.10
C TYR A 155 4.55 -16.79 18.78
N ILE A 156 4.17 -16.15 17.67
CA ILE A 156 4.24 -16.74 16.32
C ILE A 156 5.71 -17.08 15.97
N SER A 157 6.64 -16.16 16.17
CA SER A 157 8.07 -16.37 15.85
C SER A 157 8.73 -17.40 16.77
N ASP A 158 8.39 -17.43 18.06
CA ASP A 158 8.91 -18.44 19.00
C ASP A 158 8.36 -19.83 18.68
N THR A 159 7.08 -19.92 18.32
CA THR A 159 6.49 -21.18 17.84
C THR A 159 7.20 -21.64 16.56
N ILE A 160 7.33 -20.78 15.54
CA ILE A 160 8.03 -21.13 14.29
C ILE A 160 9.48 -21.57 14.57
N ASN A 161 10.21 -20.91 15.48
CA ASN A 161 11.57 -21.30 15.87
C ASN A 161 11.66 -22.73 16.46
N SER A 162 10.61 -23.23 17.11
CA SER A 162 10.61 -24.61 17.65
C SER A 162 10.38 -25.68 16.55
N TRP A 163 9.62 -25.36 15.50
CA TRP A 163 9.33 -26.27 14.39
C TRP A 163 10.40 -26.22 13.29
N VAL A 164 10.95 -25.04 13.00
CA VAL A 164 11.83 -24.80 11.85
C VAL A 164 13.29 -24.93 12.27
N ASN A 165 13.71 -26.19 12.43
CA ASN A 165 15.04 -26.58 12.91
C ASN A 165 15.92 -27.28 11.86
N THR A 166 15.43 -27.47 10.63
CA THR A 166 16.19 -28.04 9.50
C THR A 166 16.23 -27.11 8.28
N GLU A 167 17.05 -27.43 7.27
CA GLU A 167 17.07 -26.67 6.02
C GLU A 167 15.79 -26.87 5.21
N GLU A 168 15.22 -28.07 5.21
CA GLU A 168 13.98 -28.43 4.52
C GLU A 168 12.79 -27.65 5.08
N THR A 169 12.61 -27.68 6.41
CA THR A 169 11.56 -26.93 7.11
C THR A 169 11.70 -25.41 6.94
N LEU A 170 12.93 -24.90 6.79
CA LEU A 170 13.15 -23.48 6.51
C LEU A 170 12.77 -23.09 5.07
N ASN A 171 13.00 -23.95 4.09
CA ASN A 171 12.51 -23.73 2.72
C ASN A 171 10.98 -23.84 2.65
N GLU A 172 10.38 -24.82 3.34
CA GLU A 172 8.94 -24.98 3.45
C GLU A 172 8.27 -23.73 4.05
N LEU A 173 8.80 -23.21 5.17
CA LEU A 173 8.34 -21.95 5.78
C LEU A 173 8.35 -20.77 4.79
N VAL A 174 9.43 -20.64 4.01
CA VAL A 174 9.57 -19.57 3.01
C VAL A 174 8.53 -19.72 1.89
N ASP A 175 8.31 -20.94 1.37
CA ASP A 175 7.33 -21.20 0.33
C ASP A 175 5.89 -21.00 0.80
N LEU A 176 5.56 -21.40 2.04
CA LEU A 176 4.26 -21.18 2.67
C LEU A 176 3.96 -19.68 2.81
N ILE A 177 4.86 -18.91 3.43
CA ILE A 177 4.68 -17.47 3.64
C ILE A 177 4.63 -16.72 2.30
N PHE A 178 5.48 -17.07 1.33
CA PHE A 178 5.46 -16.48 -0.01
C PHE A 178 4.12 -16.75 -0.73
N THR A 179 3.67 -18.01 -0.72
CA THR A 179 2.43 -18.43 -1.38
C THR A 179 1.24 -17.71 -0.77
N GLN A 180 1.16 -17.62 0.57
CA GLN A 180 0.05 -16.96 1.24
C GLN A 180 0.06 -15.44 1.03
N SER A 181 1.25 -14.80 1.05
CA SER A 181 1.43 -13.35 0.79
C SER A 181 1.09 -12.92 -0.63
N THR A 182 1.02 -13.88 -1.57
CA THR A 182 0.63 -13.68 -2.97
C THR A 182 -0.75 -14.28 -3.33
N THR A 183 -1.36 -15.05 -2.44
CA THR A 183 -2.67 -15.70 -2.67
C THR A 183 -3.81 -15.04 -1.90
N ILE A 184 -3.60 -14.65 -0.63
CA ILE A 184 -4.63 -13.95 0.16
C ILE A 184 -4.72 -12.47 -0.29
N PRO A 185 -5.92 -11.97 -0.65
CA PRO A 185 -6.13 -10.55 -0.94
C PRO A 185 -5.78 -9.65 0.25
N ASN A 186 -5.12 -8.53 -0.01
CA ASN A 186 -4.71 -7.51 0.97
C ASN A 186 -3.67 -7.94 2.03
N PHE A 187 -3.31 -9.23 2.11
CA PHE A 187 -2.35 -9.73 3.11
C PHE A 187 -0.88 -9.38 2.80
N SER A 188 -0.56 -8.94 1.57
CA SER A 188 0.83 -8.73 1.13
C SER A 188 1.64 -7.75 2.00
N TYR A 189 1.00 -6.75 2.61
CA TYR A 189 1.63 -5.87 3.60
C TYR A 189 2.02 -6.63 4.87
N THR A 190 1.06 -7.31 5.52
CA THR A 190 1.28 -8.12 6.73
C THR A 190 2.31 -9.25 6.49
N GLY A 191 2.26 -9.89 5.32
CA GLY A 191 3.24 -10.87 4.88
C GLY A 191 4.64 -10.30 4.69
N ALA A 192 4.78 -9.07 4.18
CA ALA A 192 6.07 -8.38 4.09
C ALA A 192 6.63 -7.99 5.46
N ARG A 193 5.76 -7.53 6.40
CA ARG A 193 6.14 -7.27 7.80
C ARG A 193 6.63 -8.55 8.49
N LEU A 194 5.90 -9.66 8.35
CA LEU A 194 6.28 -10.97 8.87
C LEU A 194 7.61 -11.44 8.29
N CYS A 195 7.82 -11.29 6.98
CA CYS A 195 9.09 -11.60 6.33
C CYS A 195 10.26 -10.79 6.91
N ASN A 196 10.06 -9.49 7.21
CA ASN A 196 11.09 -8.68 7.86
C ASN A 196 11.39 -9.17 9.29
N TYR A 197 10.36 -9.46 10.09
CA TYR A 197 10.52 -9.94 11.45
C TYR A 197 11.26 -11.28 11.50
N LEU A 198 10.80 -12.27 10.73
CA LEU A 198 11.44 -13.59 10.67
C LEU A 198 12.88 -13.53 10.13
N SER A 199 13.20 -12.57 9.26
CA SER A 199 14.59 -12.34 8.82
C SER A 199 15.56 -11.89 9.93
N HIS A 200 15.01 -11.48 11.09
CA HIS A 200 15.75 -11.00 12.25
C HIS A 200 15.63 -11.90 13.49
N HIS A 201 14.53 -12.65 13.61
CA HIS A 201 14.17 -13.43 14.81
C HIS A 201 14.25 -14.95 14.64
N LEU A 202 14.46 -15.48 13.43
CA LEU A 202 14.75 -16.91 13.26
C LEU A 202 16.18 -17.27 13.67
N ALA A 203 16.32 -18.27 14.53
CA ALA A 203 17.61 -18.72 15.06
C ALA A 203 18.41 -19.58 14.07
N ILE A 204 17.73 -20.23 13.12
CA ILE A 204 18.35 -21.11 12.13
C ILE A 204 18.98 -20.31 10.97
N SER A 205 20.22 -20.66 10.62
CA SER A 205 20.94 -20.07 9.47
C SER A 205 21.81 -21.16 8.80
N PRO A 206 21.22 -22.03 7.96
CA PRO A 206 21.95 -23.12 7.32
C PRO A 206 22.94 -22.62 6.26
N PRO A 207 23.93 -23.43 5.84
CA PRO A 207 24.97 -23.01 4.88
C PRO A 207 24.43 -22.58 3.52
N SER A 208 23.24 -23.02 3.11
CA SER A 208 22.61 -22.59 1.85
C SER A 208 22.00 -21.18 1.90
N GLY A 209 21.76 -20.64 3.10
CA GLY A 209 21.33 -19.27 3.33
C GLY A 209 20.28 -19.13 4.45
N ASN A 210 20.24 -17.96 5.09
CA ASN A 210 19.19 -17.62 6.05
C ASN A 210 17.84 -17.33 5.36
N PHE A 211 16.78 -17.19 6.18
CA PHE A 211 15.41 -16.91 5.72
C PHE A 211 15.33 -15.82 4.64
N ARG A 212 16.01 -14.67 4.82
CA ARG A 212 16.00 -13.58 3.83
C ARG A 212 16.64 -13.98 2.51
N GLN A 213 17.73 -14.74 2.54
CA GLN A 213 18.39 -15.22 1.33
C GLN A 213 17.53 -16.25 0.59
N LEU A 214 16.83 -17.13 1.31
CA LEU A 214 15.90 -18.10 0.72
C LEU A 214 14.64 -17.42 0.16
N LEU A 215 14.05 -16.45 0.87
CA LEU A 215 12.94 -15.63 0.38
C LEU A 215 13.30 -14.88 -0.91
N LEU A 216 14.49 -14.27 -0.97
CA LEU A 216 14.96 -13.59 -2.19
C LEU A 216 15.20 -14.57 -3.36
N LYS A 217 15.70 -15.79 -3.10
CA LYS A 217 15.74 -16.86 -4.12
C LYS A 217 14.34 -17.25 -4.59
N ARG A 218 13.36 -17.37 -3.68
CA ARG A 218 11.98 -17.73 -4.03
C ARG A 218 11.29 -16.65 -4.87
N CYS A 219 11.52 -15.37 -4.55
CA CYS A 219 11.09 -14.24 -5.37
C CYS A 219 11.77 -14.24 -6.76
N GLN A 220 13.04 -14.63 -6.84
CA GLN A 220 13.79 -14.70 -8.09
C GLN A 220 13.21 -15.76 -9.07
N VAL A 221 12.67 -16.87 -8.57
CA VAL A 221 11.99 -17.91 -9.38
C VAL A 221 10.69 -17.38 -9.98
N GLU A 222 9.90 -16.60 -9.24
CA GLU A 222 8.66 -15.98 -9.75
C GLU A 222 8.96 -14.86 -10.76
N TYR A 223 9.93 -13.99 -10.44
CA TYR A 223 10.39 -12.90 -11.31
C TYR A 223 10.90 -13.38 -12.68
N GLN A 224 11.49 -14.58 -12.77
CA GLN A 224 11.94 -15.16 -14.04
C GLN A 224 10.77 -15.44 -15.01
N GLN A 225 9.55 -15.63 -14.49
CA GLN A 225 8.36 -15.94 -15.28
C GLN A 225 7.58 -14.68 -15.72
N ARG A 226 7.97 -13.48 -15.25
CA ARG A 226 7.19 -12.23 -15.41
C ARG A 226 6.76 -11.93 -16.84
N ASP A 227 7.63 -12.12 -17.83
CA ASP A 227 7.32 -11.78 -19.23
C ASP A 227 6.38 -12.79 -19.88
N ALA A 228 6.38 -14.05 -19.43
CA ALA A 228 5.38 -15.04 -19.82
C ALA A 228 4.04 -14.73 -19.15
N ALA A 229 4.04 -14.44 -17.85
CA ALA A 229 2.83 -14.16 -17.07
C ALA A 229 2.13 -12.86 -17.48
N ALA A 230 2.87 -11.80 -17.84
CA ALA A 230 2.33 -10.53 -18.32
C ALA A 230 1.62 -10.64 -19.69
N ARG A 231 1.96 -11.67 -20.47
CA ARG A 231 1.31 -12.06 -21.74
C ARG A 231 0.35 -13.24 -21.60
N GLY A 232 0.22 -13.79 -20.40
CA GLY A 232 -0.60 -14.96 -20.13
C GLY A 232 -2.10 -14.64 -20.05
N ASP A 233 -2.88 -15.65 -19.67
CA ASP A 233 -4.29 -15.50 -19.34
C ASP A 233 -4.52 -14.67 -18.06
N ALA A 234 -5.79 -14.49 -17.69
CA ALA A 234 -6.18 -13.72 -16.52
C ALA A 234 -5.67 -14.32 -15.19
N GLU A 235 -5.40 -15.63 -15.10
CA GLU A 235 -4.86 -16.25 -13.88
C GLU A 235 -3.35 -16.03 -13.77
N ALA A 236 -2.61 -16.19 -14.86
CA ALA A 236 -1.19 -15.89 -14.93
C ALA A 236 -0.92 -14.40 -14.66
N GLN A 237 -1.73 -13.50 -15.25
CA GLN A 237 -1.69 -12.07 -14.95
C GLN A 237 -2.01 -11.80 -13.47
N LYS A 238 -3.08 -12.37 -12.91
CA LYS A 238 -3.45 -12.19 -11.49
C LYS A 238 -2.32 -12.62 -10.55
N LYS A 239 -1.68 -13.78 -10.80
CA LYS A 239 -0.53 -14.27 -10.02
C LYS A 239 0.65 -13.29 -10.10
N LEU A 240 0.98 -12.81 -11.30
CA LEU A 240 1.98 -11.76 -11.49
C LEU A 240 1.63 -10.48 -10.72
N HIS A 241 0.36 -10.03 -10.74
CA HIS A 241 -0.04 -8.79 -10.06
C HIS A 241 0.07 -8.91 -8.54
N SER A 242 -0.33 -10.04 -7.96
CA SER A 242 -0.11 -10.32 -6.54
C SER A 242 1.38 -10.35 -6.19
N PHE A 243 2.21 -11.02 -6.99
CA PHE A 243 3.66 -11.05 -6.80
C PHE A 243 4.30 -9.66 -6.90
N VAL A 244 3.91 -8.85 -7.90
CA VAL A 244 4.42 -7.48 -8.09
C VAL A 244 4.10 -6.59 -6.90
N LEU A 245 2.87 -6.66 -6.37
CA LEU A 245 2.48 -5.87 -5.20
C LEU A 245 3.17 -6.37 -3.93
N PHE A 246 3.25 -7.68 -3.72
CA PHE A 246 4.04 -8.25 -2.62
C PHE A 246 5.52 -7.86 -2.68
N LEU A 247 6.14 -7.83 -3.86
CA LEU A 247 7.53 -7.39 -4.00
C LEU A 247 7.71 -5.90 -3.72
N GLY A 248 6.68 -5.08 -3.99
CA GLY A 248 6.64 -3.67 -3.60
C GLY A 248 6.58 -3.49 -2.08
N GLU A 249 5.66 -4.19 -1.42
CA GLU A 249 5.56 -4.23 0.05
C GLU A 249 6.86 -4.75 0.69
N LEU A 250 7.45 -5.81 0.11
CA LEU A 250 8.70 -6.39 0.59
C LEU A 250 9.88 -5.41 0.44
N TYR A 251 9.96 -4.64 -0.65
CA TYR A 251 11.00 -3.61 -0.79
C TYR A 251 10.86 -2.48 0.24
N LEU A 252 9.63 -2.12 0.63
CA LEU A 252 9.40 -1.08 1.65
C LEU A 252 9.67 -1.57 3.08
N ASN A 253 9.35 -2.85 3.38
CA ASN A 253 9.38 -3.39 4.75
C ASN A 253 10.61 -4.26 5.08
N LEU A 254 11.33 -4.83 4.09
CA LEU A 254 12.44 -5.77 4.33
C LEU A 254 13.76 -5.05 4.55
N GLU A 255 14.19 -4.98 5.81
CA GLU A 255 15.43 -4.34 6.20
C GLU A 255 16.65 -5.24 6.01
N VAL A 256 17.77 -4.62 5.65
CA VAL A 256 19.09 -5.23 5.55
C VAL A 256 20.04 -4.48 6.48
N LYS A 257 20.63 -5.19 7.45
CA LYS A 257 21.63 -4.64 8.37
C LYS A 257 22.87 -4.18 7.58
N SER A 258 23.04 -2.88 7.41
CA SER A 258 24.17 -2.30 6.68
C SER A 258 25.42 -2.25 7.55
N ALA A 259 26.60 -2.37 6.93
CA ALA A 259 27.89 -2.15 7.61
C ALA A 259 28.06 -0.70 8.13
N LYS A 260 27.20 0.23 7.69
CA LYS A 260 27.14 1.63 8.15
C LYS A 260 26.29 1.82 9.43
N GLY A 261 25.65 0.76 9.95
CA GLY A 261 24.88 0.78 11.21
C GLY A 261 23.40 1.15 11.07
N SER A 262 23.01 1.92 10.06
CA SER A 262 21.59 2.08 9.69
C SER A 262 21.05 0.81 9.02
N PRO A 263 19.76 0.46 9.19
CA PRO A 263 19.09 -0.44 8.27
C PRO A 263 19.06 0.18 6.87
N ASP A 264 19.09 -0.67 5.86
CA ASP A 264 19.23 -0.33 4.43
C ASP A 264 18.29 -1.25 3.64
N ARG A 265 17.90 -0.88 2.41
CA ARG A 265 16.92 -1.64 1.64
C ARG A 265 17.59 -2.77 0.85
N ALA A 266 16.82 -3.82 0.54
CA ALA A 266 17.28 -4.88 -0.33
C ALA A 266 17.39 -4.38 -1.80
N HIS A 267 18.49 -3.72 -2.17
CA HIS A 267 18.68 -3.10 -3.51
C HIS A 267 18.46 -4.05 -4.70
N VAL A 268 18.54 -5.38 -4.53
CA VAL A 268 18.16 -6.36 -5.58
C VAL A 268 16.69 -6.20 -5.99
N LEU A 269 15.81 -5.85 -5.04
CA LEU A 269 14.40 -5.55 -5.28
C LEU A 269 14.21 -4.22 -6.02
N LEU A 270 15.05 -3.22 -5.77
CA LEU A 270 15.02 -1.92 -6.47
C LEU A 270 15.20 -2.09 -7.99
N SER A 271 16.10 -2.98 -8.43
CA SER A 271 16.20 -3.39 -9.83
C SER A 271 14.98 -4.19 -10.30
N ALA A 272 14.56 -5.19 -9.53
CA ALA A 272 13.46 -6.07 -9.93
C ALA A 272 12.13 -5.32 -10.11
N LEU A 273 11.84 -4.30 -9.28
CA LEU A 273 10.66 -3.45 -9.40
C LEU A 273 10.69 -2.58 -10.66
N ASN A 274 11.85 -2.05 -11.05
CA ASN A 274 12.00 -1.36 -12.33
C ASN A 274 11.66 -2.32 -13.49
N ASP A 275 12.25 -3.51 -13.51
CA ASP A 275 12.04 -4.47 -14.59
C ASP A 275 10.60 -4.96 -14.66
N LEU A 276 9.93 -5.19 -13.51
CA LEU A 276 8.53 -5.58 -13.44
C LEU A 276 7.60 -4.49 -13.99
N MET A 277 7.84 -3.22 -13.66
CA MET A 277 7.07 -2.11 -14.25
C MET A 277 7.32 -1.99 -15.77
N ASN A 278 8.56 -2.16 -16.22
CA ASN A 278 8.88 -2.19 -17.64
C ASN A 278 8.21 -3.38 -18.37
N THR A 279 8.15 -4.56 -17.77
CA THR A 279 7.39 -5.72 -18.27
C THR A 279 5.89 -5.43 -18.33
N LEU A 280 5.30 -4.79 -17.32
CA LEU A 280 3.86 -4.44 -17.31
C LEU A 280 3.52 -3.39 -18.38
N PHE A 281 4.29 -2.31 -18.50
CA PHE A 281 4.07 -1.27 -19.52
C PHE A 281 4.34 -1.76 -20.95
N SER A 282 5.22 -2.74 -21.14
CA SER A 282 5.44 -3.38 -22.45
C SER A 282 4.27 -4.27 -22.91
N HIS A 283 3.30 -4.56 -22.02
CA HIS A 283 2.09 -5.34 -22.34
C HIS A 283 0.85 -4.60 -21.79
N PRO A 284 0.46 -3.46 -22.39
CA PRO A 284 -0.44 -2.46 -21.79
C PRO A 284 -1.93 -2.85 -21.87
N VAL A 285 -2.29 -4.03 -21.36
CA VAL A 285 -3.68 -4.39 -21.04
C VAL A 285 -4.11 -3.74 -19.73
N ASP A 286 -5.39 -3.37 -19.62
CA ASP A 286 -5.95 -2.64 -18.48
C ASP A 286 -5.57 -3.23 -17.10
N THR A 287 -5.54 -4.56 -16.96
CA THR A 287 -5.16 -5.28 -15.74
C THR A 287 -3.69 -5.05 -15.36
N ASN A 288 -2.76 -5.17 -16.31
CA ASN A 288 -1.34 -4.87 -16.13
C ASN A 288 -1.11 -3.39 -15.79
N LEU A 289 -1.85 -2.48 -16.44
CA LEU A 289 -1.78 -1.04 -16.19
C LEU A 289 -2.31 -0.66 -14.80
N ILE A 290 -3.42 -1.26 -14.36
CA ILE A 290 -3.93 -1.10 -12.98
C ILE A 290 -2.91 -1.60 -11.95
N CYS A 291 -2.24 -2.72 -12.23
CA CYS A 291 -1.16 -3.22 -11.37
C CYS A 291 0.01 -2.23 -11.28
N ALA A 292 0.49 -1.71 -12.41
CA ALA A 292 1.58 -0.73 -12.45
C ALA A 292 1.22 0.59 -11.74
N VAL A 293 -0.02 1.07 -11.89
CA VAL A 293 -0.54 2.23 -11.15
C VAL A 293 -0.59 1.96 -9.64
N LYS A 294 -1.01 0.77 -9.20
CA LYS A 294 -1.00 0.40 -7.78
C LYS A 294 0.42 0.36 -7.22
N LEU A 295 1.36 -0.28 -7.92
CA LEU A 295 2.75 -0.34 -7.48
C LEU A 295 3.37 1.06 -7.40
N LEU A 296 3.23 1.90 -8.42
CA LEU A 296 3.78 3.27 -8.38
C LEU A 296 3.12 4.15 -7.31
N LYS A 297 1.86 3.92 -6.92
CA LYS A 297 1.26 4.59 -5.76
C LYS A 297 1.84 4.11 -4.42
N LEU A 298 2.19 2.83 -4.30
CA LEU A 298 2.79 2.25 -3.11
C LEU A 298 4.25 2.67 -2.94
N THR A 299 5.06 2.53 -4.00
CA THR A 299 6.52 2.64 -3.92
C THR A 299 7.11 3.85 -4.64
N GLY A 300 6.36 4.54 -5.50
CA GLY A 300 6.89 5.50 -6.47
C GLY A 300 7.74 6.62 -5.88
N SER A 301 7.33 7.20 -4.75
CA SER A 301 8.11 8.27 -4.12
C SER A 301 9.47 7.79 -3.58
N VAL A 302 9.53 6.57 -3.02
CA VAL A 302 10.77 5.96 -2.52
C VAL A 302 11.67 5.51 -3.67
N LEU A 303 11.08 4.95 -4.74
CA LEU A 303 11.82 4.58 -5.94
C LEU A 303 12.41 5.81 -6.65
N GLU A 304 11.68 6.93 -6.71
CA GLU A 304 12.19 8.15 -7.32
C GLU A 304 13.34 8.77 -6.51
N ASP A 305 13.31 8.71 -5.17
CA ASP A 305 14.44 9.14 -4.34
C ASP A 305 15.69 8.28 -4.59
N GLU A 306 15.59 6.94 -4.48
CA GLU A 306 16.75 6.06 -4.61
C GLU A 306 17.30 5.99 -6.05
N TRP A 307 16.47 6.21 -7.08
CA TRP A 307 16.95 6.39 -8.44
C TRP A 307 17.60 7.76 -8.67
N LYS A 308 17.10 8.84 -8.05
CA LYS A 308 17.79 10.15 -8.06
C LYS A 308 19.15 10.08 -7.38
N GLU A 309 19.23 9.48 -6.18
CA GLU A 309 20.50 9.33 -5.45
C GLU A 309 21.50 8.45 -6.22
N SER A 310 21.04 7.37 -6.85
CA SER A 310 21.88 6.52 -7.71
C SER A 310 22.10 7.04 -9.14
N GLY A 311 21.62 8.25 -9.47
CA GLY A 311 21.86 8.94 -10.75
C GLY A 311 21.15 8.31 -11.96
N LYS A 312 20.03 7.62 -11.77
CA LYS A 312 19.30 6.87 -12.80
C LYS A 312 18.00 7.56 -13.21
N ALA A 313 17.76 7.68 -14.51
CA ALA A 313 16.57 8.32 -15.07
C ALA A 313 15.31 7.42 -15.09
N HIS A 314 15.28 6.30 -14.35
CA HIS A 314 14.23 5.28 -14.49
C HIS A 314 12.80 5.79 -14.26
N MET A 315 12.57 6.76 -13.36
CA MET A 315 11.22 7.31 -13.20
C MET A 315 10.78 8.17 -14.40
N ASP A 316 11.72 8.84 -15.07
CA ASP A 316 11.44 9.57 -16.30
C ASP A 316 11.18 8.61 -17.47
N GLU A 317 11.96 7.53 -17.58
CA GLU A 317 11.76 6.45 -18.56
C GLU A 317 10.39 5.77 -18.41
N LEU A 318 9.94 5.50 -17.17
CA LEU A 318 8.64 4.91 -16.88
C LEU A 318 7.49 5.89 -17.18
N ILE A 319 7.66 7.19 -16.91
CA ILE A 319 6.64 8.20 -17.18
C ILE A 319 6.51 8.48 -18.68
N GLN A 320 7.62 8.51 -19.42
CA GLN A 320 7.59 8.61 -20.89
C GLN A 320 6.84 7.42 -21.52
N ARG A 321 6.97 6.20 -20.95
CA ARG A 321 6.17 5.04 -21.36
C ARG A 321 4.68 5.22 -21.05
N ILE A 322 4.32 5.73 -19.87
CA ILE A 322 2.93 6.07 -19.51
C ILE A 322 2.35 7.10 -20.49
N GLU A 323 3.09 8.15 -20.81
CA GLU A 323 2.68 9.17 -21.80
C GLU A 323 2.48 8.57 -23.19
N THR A 324 3.34 7.64 -23.62
CA THR A 324 3.21 6.92 -24.89
C THR A 324 1.93 6.08 -24.93
N ILE A 325 1.66 5.31 -23.87
CA ILE A 325 0.42 4.52 -23.73
C ILE A 325 -0.84 5.42 -23.72
N LEU A 326 -0.72 6.64 -23.18
CA LEU A 326 -1.77 7.65 -23.22
C LEU A 326 -1.99 8.24 -24.63
N LEU A 327 -1.01 8.20 -25.54
CA LEU A 327 -1.22 8.60 -26.94
C LEU A 327 -1.90 7.51 -27.77
N ASP A 328 -1.50 6.26 -27.60
CA ASP A 328 -1.94 5.12 -28.44
C ASP A 328 -3.42 4.69 -28.23
N ALA A 329 -4.09 5.24 -27.21
CA ALA A 329 -5.53 5.06 -26.95
C ALA A 329 -6.02 3.61 -26.78
N THR A 330 -5.12 2.69 -26.41
CA THR A 330 -5.37 1.24 -26.29
C THR A 330 -6.10 0.81 -25.01
N CYS A 331 -5.97 1.58 -23.93
CA CYS A 331 -6.56 1.30 -22.62
C CYS A 331 -7.94 1.94 -22.42
N SER A 332 -8.77 1.40 -21.52
CA SER A 332 -10.10 1.96 -21.26
C SER A 332 -10.04 3.37 -20.67
N ARG A 333 -11.15 4.13 -20.81
CA ARG A 333 -11.29 5.51 -20.29
C ARG A 333 -10.86 5.64 -18.83
N ASP A 334 -11.20 4.66 -18.00
CA ASP A 334 -10.98 4.75 -16.55
C ASP A 334 -9.52 4.41 -16.19
N VAL A 335 -8.88 3.47 -16.90
CA VAL A 335 -7.43 3.22 -16.80
C VAL A 335 -6.63 4.41 -17.35
N ARG A 336 -7.05 4.98 -18.48
CA ARG A 336 -6.50 6.25 -19.01
C ARG A 336 -6.56 7.37 -17.96
N GLN A 337 -7.66 7.50 -17.25
CA GLN A 337 -7.82 8.48 -16.18
C GLN A 337 -6.97 8.17 -14.94
N MET A 338 -6.73 6.89 -14.62
CA MET A 338 -5.78 6.49 -13.56
C MET A 338 -4.33 6.84 -13.93
N LEU A 339 -3.92 6.60 -15.18
CA LEU A 339 -2.59 6.94 -15.69
C LEU A 339 -2.36 8.46 -15.72
N LEU A 340 -3.34 9.25 -16.17
CA LEU A 340 -3.28 10.72 -16.10
C LEU A 340 -3.10 11.22 -14.66
N LYS A 341 -3.85 10.66 -13.70
CA LYS A 341 -3.70 10.96 -12.27
C LYS A 341 -2.38 10.51 -11.66
N LEU A 342 -1.68 9.56 -12.29
CA LEU A 342 -0.36 9.12 -11.85
C LEU A 342 0.74 10.08 -12.30
N VAL A 343 0.62 10.64 -13.52
CA VAL A 343 1.50 11.73 -13.99
C VAL A 343 1.28 13.00 -13.15
N GLU A 344 0.02 13.34 -12.85
CA GLU A 344 -0.35 14.43 -11.93
C GLU A 344 0.18 14.23 -10.50
N LEU A 345 0.13 12.99 -9.99
CA LEU A 345 0.70 12.64 -8.68
C LEU A 345 2.22 12.84 -8.67
N ARG A 346 2.93 12.40 -9.72
CA ARG A 346 4.39 12.61 -9.81
C ARG A 346 4.76 14.09 -9.94
N SER A 347 4.07 14.86 -10.79
CA SER A 347 4.36 16.30 -10.93
C SER A 347 4.07 17.09 -9.65
N SER A 348 3.21 16.55 -8.78
CA SER A 348 2.94 17.03 -7.41
C SER A 348 3.89 16.45 -6.36
N ASP A 349 5.11 16.03 -6.73
CA ASP A 349 6.14 15.45 -5.84
C ASP A 349 5.62 14.23 -5.03
N TRP A 350 4.82 13.39 -5.68
CA TRP A 350 4.09 12.25 -5.08
C TRP A 350 3.08 12.63 -3.98
N GLY A 351 2.62 13.89 -3.96
CA GLY A 351 1.76 14.42 -2.92
C GLY A 351 2.50 14.74 -1.62
N ARG A 352 3.85 14.71 -1.62
CA ARG A 352 4.65 15.20 -0.49
C ARG A 352 4.43 16.70 -0.39
N VAL A 353 3.85 17.14 0.73
CA VAL A 353 3.90 18.55 1.11
C VAL A 353 5.37 18.90 1.26
N ARG A 354 5.88 19.79 0.41
CA ARG A 354 7.16 20.43 0.66
C ARG A 354 6.96 21.35 1.84
N ASP A 355 7.51 20.97 3.00
CA ASP A 355 7.70 21.90 4.11
C ASP A 355 8.36 23.16 3.56
N ALA A 356 7.61 24.27 3.58
CA ALA A 356 8.13 25.55 3.10
C ALA A 356 9.31 25.92 4.00
N VAL A 357 10.52 25.96 3.41
CA VAL A 357 11.84 26.14 4.04
C VAL A 357 11.71 26.81 5.42
N PRO A 358 11.85 26.03 6.50
CA PRO A 358 10.99 26.05 7.69
C PRO A 358 10.60 27.47 8.06
N ALA A 359 9.38 27.85 7.62
CA ALA A 359 8.94 29.23 7.41
C ALA A 359 9.45 30.17 8.51
N SER A 360 10.50 30.92 8.19
CA SER A 360 11.54 31.34 9.12
C SER A 360 10.98 32.09 10.33
N ASN A 361 10.76 31.35 11.42
CA ASN A 361 9.94 31.70 12.59
C ASN A 361 9.18 33.01 12.40
N ALA A 362 8.01 32.94 11.76
CA ALA A 362 7.16 34.10 11.54
C ALA A 362 7.05 34.88 12.86
N THR A 363 7.39 36.16 12.79
CA THR A 363 7.61 37.04 13.93
C THR A 363 7.14 38.44 13.54
N PRO A 364 6.71 39.28 14.50
CA PRO A 364 6.22 40.63 14.21
C PRO A 364 7.20 41.49 13.39
N ASP A 365 8.51 41.23 13.53
CA ASP A 365 9.58 41.94 12.83
C ASP A 365 9.86 41.43 11.39
N ASN A 366 9.39 40.24 11.02
CA ASN A 366 9.81 39.52 9.80
C ASN A 366 8.66 39.12 8.85
N ASP A 367 7.41 39.05 9.33
CA ASP A 367 6.23 38.83 8.48
C ASP A 367 5.19 39.95 8.69
N PRO A 368 4.92 40.83 7.70
CA PRO A 368 3.88 41.86 7.83
C PRO A 368 2.47 41.31 7.92
N ASN A 369 2.25 40.03 7.60
CA ASN A 369 0.98 39.31 7.80
C ASN A 369 0.95 38.47 9.09
N TYR A 370 1.95 38.55 9.97
CA TYR A 370 2.04 37.76 11.20
C TYR A 370 0.72 37.78 12.01
N PHE A 371 0.21 38.98 12.29
CA PHE A 371 -1.04 39.22 13.01
C PHE A 371 -2.31 38.73 12.28
N MET A 372 -2.26 38.47 10.97
CA MET A 372 -3.37 37.88 10.19
C MET A 372 -3.35 36.34 10.23
N ASN A 373 -2.22 35.75 10.64
CA ASN A 373 -1.99 34.31 10.72
C ASN A 373 -2.07 33.77 12.16
N GLU A 374 -2.19 34.64 13.17
CA GLU A 374 -2.38 34.23 14.56
C GLU A 374 -3.78 33.65 14.84
N PRO A 375 -3.91 32.65 15.74
CA PRO A 375 -5.21 32.16 16.17
C PRO A 375 -6.04 33.26 16.84
N THR A 376 -7.32 33.35 16.48
CA THR A 376 -8.28 34.15 17.24
C THR A 376 -8.71 33.37 18.48
N PHE A 377 -8.43 33.91 19.66
CA PHE A 377 -8.84 33.35 20.93
C PHE A 377 -10.20 33.92 21.35
N TYR A 378 -10.90 33.26 22.26
CA TYR A 378 -12.20 33.69 22.77
C TYR A 378 -12.16 33.71 24.30
N THR A 379 -12.80 34.71 24.92
CA THR A 379 -13.01 34.75 26.38
C THR A 379 -14.13 33.79 26.80
N GLU A 380 -14.32 33.60 28.11
CA GLU A 380 -15.44 32.83 28.69
C GLU A 380 -16.81 33.36 28.24
N ASP A 381 -16.93 34.69 28.03
CA ASP A 381 -18.12 35.36 27.45
C ASP A 381 -18.28 35.18 25.92
N GLY A 382 -17.39 34.42 25.26
CA GLY A 382 -17.40 34.23 23.81
C GLY A 382 -16.92 35.44 23.00
N ILE A 383 -16.22 36.40 23.61
CA ILE A 383 -15.69 37.58 22.92
C ILE A 383 -14.34 37.24 22.29
N ALA A 384 -14.23 37.41 20.98
CA ALA A 384 -13.00 37.23 20.22
C ALA A 384 -11.92 38.25 20.63
N PHE A 385 -10.67 37.80 20.78
CA PHE A 385 -9.50 38.63 20.99
C PHE A 385 -8.24 38.03 20.30
N THR A 386 -7.28 38.89 19.97
CA THR A 386 -6.16 38.63 19.06
C THR A 386 -4.91 39.38 19.51
N ALA A 387 -3.71 39.05 19.02
CA ALA A 387 -2.49 39.79 19.35
C ALA A 387 -2.45 41.26 18.87
N ALA A 388 -3.47 41.73 18.14
CA ALA A 388 -3.68 43.16 17.87
C ALA A 388 -4.32 43.91 19.05
N ASP A 389 -4.91 43.21 20.02
CA ASP A 389 -5.59 43.80 21.17
C ASP A 389 -4.60 44.11 22.31
N PRO A 390 -4.61 45.33 22.90
CA PRO A 390 -3.67 45.72 23.97
C PRO A 390 -3.70 44.81 25.21
N GLU A 391 -4.82 44.13 25.44
CA GLU A 391 -5.10 43.26 26.60
C GLU A 391 -4.73 41.78 26.34
N PHE A 392 -4.28 41.44 25.11
CA PHE A 392 -4.07 40.05 24.70
C PHE A 392 -3.07 39.30 25.59
N ALA A 393 -1.93 39.91 25.90
CA ALA A 393 -0.88 39.28 26.69
C ALA A 393 -1.33 38.96 28.13
N GLU A 394 -2.20 39.79 28.71
CA GLU A 394 -2.76 39.58 30.04
C GLU A 394 -3.81 38.46 30.02
N LYS A 395 -4.79 38.52 29.11
CA LYS A 395 -5.82 37.48 28.95
C LYS A 395 -5.25 36.12 28.55
N TYR A 396 -4.19 36.08 27.75
CA TYR A 396 -3.51 34.85 27.37
C TYR A 396 -2.78 34.21 28.57
N GLN A 397 -2.12 35.02 29.42
CA GLN A 397 -1.56 34.53 30.69
C GLN A 397 -2.65 34.08 31.66
N GLU A 398 -3.79 34.79 31.73
CA GLU A 398 -4.96 34.43 32.54
C GLU A 398 -5.60 33.10 32.10
N MET A 399 -5.55 32.78 30.81
CA MET A 399 -6.01 31.51 30.23
C MET A 399 -5.05 30.35 30.53
N LEU A 400 -3.74 30.56 30.38
CA LEU A 400 -2.73 29.55 30.76
C LEU A 400 -2.79 29.23 32.26
N ALA A 401 -2.91 30.25 33.12
CA ALA A 401 -3.04 30.08 34.56
C ALA A 401 -4.33 29.37 35.00
N ARG A 402 -5.38 29.34 34.15
CA ARG A 402 -6.56 28.47 34.34
C ARG A 402 -6.30 27.02 33.92
N GLN A 403 -5.50 26.78 32.89
CA GLN A 403 -5.20 25.42 32.41
C GLN A 403 -4.32 24.63 33.39
N ASP A 404 -3.41 25.30 34.11
CA ASP A 404 -2.63 24.72 35.22
C ASP A 404 -3.53 24.21 36.39
N TYR A 405 -4.82 24.56 36.42
CA TYR A 405 -5.79 24.07 37.40
C TYR A 405 -6.47 22.73 37.00
N PHE A 406 -6.20 22.22 35.80
CA PHE A 406 -6.93 21.08 35.20
C PHE A 406 -6.03 19.96 34.66
N HIS A 407 -4.74 19.90 35.03
CA HIS A 407 -3.86 18.82 34.59
C HIS A 407 -2.88 18.33 35.66
N ASP A 408 -3.35 17.42 36.53
CA ASP A 408 -2.48 16.55 37.35
C ASP A 408 -3.15 15.19 37.67
N THR A 409 -3.98 14.69 36.75
CA THR A 409 -4.77 13.43 36.93
C THR A 409 -4.63 12.43 35.78
N PHE A 410 -4.33 12.88 34.55
CA PHE A 410 -4.25 12.03 33.35
C PHE A 410 -2.95 12.32 32.58
N GLY A 411 -1.80 11.92 33.18
CA GLY A 411 -0.49 12.43 32.79
C GLY A 411 0.70 11.45 32.75
N GLU A 412 0.59 10.20 33.21
CA GLU A 412 1.65 9.18 32.97
C GLU A 412 1.16 7.72 33.12
N ASN A 413 1.90 6.77 32.54
CA ASN A 413 1.54 5.35 32.41
C ASN A 413 1.18 4.65 33.75
N GLY A 414 -0.01 4.06 33.88
CA GLY A 414 -0.39 3.50 35.20
C GLY A 414 -1.59 2.55 35.36
N ASN A 415 -1.95 1.70 34.39
CA ASN A 415 -2.85 0.54 34.61
C ASN A 415 -4.22 0.90 35.25
N GLU A 416 -5.13 1.48 34.47
CA GLU A 416 -6.53 1.59 34.87
C GLU A 416 -7.19 0.20 34.82
N ALA A 417 -7.68 -0.27 35.96
CA ALA A 417 -8.66 -1.34 36.01
C ALA A 417 -10.02 -0.73 35.68
N TYR A 418 -10.80 -1.38 34.81
CA TYR A 418 -12.17 -0.96 34.52
C TYR A 418 -13.02 -0.97 35.80
N ASP A 419 -13.44 0.21 36.26
CA ASP A 419 -14.41 0.35 37.33
C ASP A 419 -15.81 0.28 36.70
N ASP A 420 -16.43 -0.90 36.80
CA ASP A 420 -17.68 -1.28 36.12
C ASP A 420 -18.92 -0.71 36.84
N SER A 421 -18.92 0.62 37.05
CA SER A 421 -20.02 1.38 37.66
C SER A 421 -19.97 2.87 37.30
N ASP A 422 -20.62 3.25 36.19
CA ASP A 422 -21.74 4.21 36.19
C ASP A 422 -22.24 4.46 34.74
N ASP A 423 -22.75 3.40 34.10
CA ASP A 423 -23.45 3.45 32.80
C ASP A 423 -24.92 3.96 32.95
N GLU A 424 -25.19 4.82 33.96
CA GLU A 424 -26.50 5.43 34.20
C GLU A 424 -26.65 6.71 33.36
N LEU A 425 -27.07 6.53 32.10
CA LEU A 425 -27.34 7.59 31.13
C LEU A 425 -28.26 8.67 31.74
N GLU A 426 -27.74 9.90 31.89
CA GLU A 426 -28.48 10.99 32.55
C GLU A 426 -29.89 11.19 31.96
N PRO A 427 -30.95 11.36 32.78
CA PRO A 427 -32.33 11.37 32.30
C PRO A 427 -32.64 12.39 31.19
N GLU A 428 -32.00 13.56 31.23
CA GLU A 428 -32.15 14.61 30.20
C GLU A 428 -31.54 14.17 28.85
N MET A 429 -30.41 13.45 28.89
CA MET A 429 -29.76 12.90 27.69
C MET A 429 -30.53 11.70 27.13
N ALA A 430 -31.18 10.91 27.98
CA ALA A 430 -32.11 9.86 27.56
C ALA A 430 -33.36 10.44 26.88
N GLU A 431 -34.01 11.45 27.48
CA GLU A 431 -35.19 12.12 26.91
C GLU A 431 -34.87 12.84 25.59
N ALA A 432 -33.69 13.45 25.47
CA ALA A 432 -33.19 14.03 24.22
C ALA A 432 -33.00 12.97 23.11
N PHE A 433 -32.48 11.78 23.46
CA PHE A 433 -32.30 10.69 22.51
C PHE A 433 -33.63 10.10 22.02
N GLU A 434 -34.59 9.83 22.93
CA GLU A 434 -35.93 9.37 22.54
C GLU A 434 -36.65 10.41 21.66
N SER A 435 -36.54 11.70 22.01
CA SER A 435 -37.10 12.81 21.23
C SER A 435 -36.54 12.84 19.80
N PHE A 436 -35.22 12.68 19.64
CA PHE A 436 -34.59 12.60 18.32
C PHE A 436 -35.01 11.36 17.53
N TYR A 437 -35.18 10.21 18.19
CA TYR A 437 -35.65 8.98 17.55
C TYR A 437 -37.09 9.12 17.05
N LEU A 438 -37.99 9.69 17.87
CA LEU A 438 -39.38 9.96 17.50
C LEU A 438 -39.48 10.97 16.35
N GLU A 439 -38.68 12.04 16.38
CA GLU A 439 -38.69 13.04 15.30
C GLU A 439 -38.16 12.47 13.97
N THR A 440 -37.15 11.59 14.02
CA THR A 440 -36.60 10.93 12.82
C THR A 440 -37.52 9.84 12.27
N GLU A 441 -38.26 9.11 13.11
CA GLU A 441 -39.36 8.24 12.67
C GLU A 441 -40.50 9.04 12.03
N MET A 442 -40.97 10.12 12.66
CA MET A 442 -42.02 10.96 12.10
C MET A 442 -41.62 11.56 10.74
N LYS A 443 -40.35 11.99 10.60
CA LYS A 443 -39.77 12.46 9.33
C LYS A 443 -39.61 11.35 8.27
N LYS A 444 -39.47 10.08 8.65
CA LYS A 444 -39.55 8.94 7.69
C LYS A 444 -40.99 8.70 7.25
N GLN A 445 -41.93 8.66 8.19
CA GLN A 445 -43.34 8.35 7.90
C GLN A 445 -43.99 9.43 7.02
N GLN A 446 -43.66 10.71 7.24
CA GLN A 446 -44.08 11.81 6.35
C GLN A 446 -43.51 11.68 4.92
N ARG A 447 -42.36 11.03 4.72
CA ARG A 447 -41.78 10.76 3.38
C ARG A 447 -42.36 9.52 2.70
N GLN A 448 -43.21 8.74 3.38
CA GLN A 448 -43.82 7.50 2.85
C GLN A 448 -45.31 7.64 2.55
N GLN A 449 -45.95 8.78 2.85
CA GLN A 449 -47.31 9.04 2.38
C GLN A 449 -47.29 9.41 0.88
N PRO A 450 -48.06 8.72 0.02
CA PRO A 450 -48.22 9.13 -1.38
C PRO A 450 -49.01 10.44 -1.45
N PRO A 451 -48.83 11.25 -2.50
CA PRO A 451 -49.59 12.49 -2.68
C PRO A 451 -51.09 12.18 -2.86
N ASN A 452 -51.93 12.86 -2.09
CA ASN A 452 -53.39 12.81 -2.25
C ASN A 452 -53.83 13.67 -3.44
N HIS A 453 -54.13 12.99 -4.55
CA HIS A 453 -54.83 13.46 -5.77
C HIS A 453 -54.30 14.73 -6.47
#